data_AF-G0NNP0-F1
#
_entry.id   AF-G0NNP0-F1
#
_cell.length_a   1.000
_cell.length_b   1.000
_cell.length_c   1.000
_cell.angle_alpha   90.00
_cell.angle_beta   90.00
_cell.angle_gamma   90.00
#
_symmetry.space_group_name_H-M   'P 1'
#
loop_
_entity.id
_entity.type
_entity.pdbx_description
1 polymer ?
#
loop_
_entity_poly.entity_id
_entity_poly.type
_entity_poly.pdbx_seq_one_letter_code
_entity_poly.pdbx_strand_id
1 'polypeptide(L)'
;MKVLIFLAAGLLGPILASPWPRDTCKSEIEKSNECLRKYDHGARLWWWEDKFLEKLFPLQSWKLCVGEARCEKAKQLNELTVIRYNTLVYLYNNFRLCWGNGRIEKFDKICHKLQSKLHCDDRSYYNCITTEMMKNESCSALDVDAYNFLVPLLIRDCQLDPLQGRRTNEVPEDGDKKTETSKNAFIASFLNIFRTIF
;
A
#
# COMPACT_ATOMS: atom_id res chain seq x y z
N MET A 1 0.74 60.18 31.67
CA MET A 1 -0.41 59.32 31.97
C MET A 1 -1.45 59.46 30.85
N LYS A 2 -1.51 58.46 29.95
CA LYS A 2 -2.69 58.05 29.16
C LYS A 2 -2.30 56.78 28.41
N VAL A 3 -2.73 55.65 28.98
CA VAL A 3 -2.63 54.31 28.42
C VAL A 3 -3.75 54.17 27.40
N LEU A 4 -3.44 53.72 26.18
CA LEU A 4 -4.43 53.29 25.19
C LEU A 4 -4.02 51.90 24.69
N ILE A 5 -4.61 50.89 25.33
CA ILE A 5 -4.60 49.49 24.94
C ILE A 5 -5.62 49.36 23.80
N PHE A 6 -5.17 49.05 22.59
CA PHE A 6 -6.06 48.59 21.53
C PHE A 6 -6.04 47.06 21.49
N LEU A 7 -7.04 46.47 22.15
CA LEU A 7 -7.44 45.08 22.00
C LEU A 7 -8.12 44.92 20.63
N ALA A 8 -7.36 44.52 19.61
CA ALA A 8 -7.93 43.98 18.39
C ALA A 8 -8.21 42.49 18.58
N ALA A 9 -9.36 42.18 19.19
CA ALA A 9 -9.96 40.86 19.14
C ALA A 9 -10.50 40.61 17.72
N GLY A 10 -9.59 40.24 16.82
CA GLY A 10 -9.93 39.78 15.48
C GLY A 10 -10.44 38.35 15.53
N LEU A 11 -11.76 38.23 15.51
CA LEU A 11 -12.58 37.06 15.16
C LEU A 11 -11.83 35.99 14.34
N LEU A 12 -11.24 35.01 15.04
CA LEU A 12 -11.01 33.67 14.48
C LEU A 12 -12.36 32.97 14.46
N GLY A 13 -13.22 33.35 13.51
CA GLY A 13 -14.38 32.55 13.16
C GLY A 13 -13.88 31.14 12.80
N PRO A 14 -14.61 30.06 13.16
CA PRO A 14 -14.25 28.74 12.72
C PRO A 14 -14.31 28.78 11.19
N ILE A 15 -13.15 28.67 10.53
CA ILE A 15 -13.09 28.35 9.11
C ILE A 15 -13.74 26.98 9.02
N LEU A 16 -15.03 26.99 8.73
CA LEU A 16 -15.79 25.85 8.28
C LEU A 16 -14.92 25.18 7.23
N ALA A 17 -14.43 23.98 7.55
CA ALA A 17 -13.81 23.08 6.61
C ALA A 17 -14.85 22.78 5.52
N SER A 18 -14.94 23.67 4.54
CA SER A 18 -15.69 23.44 3.33
C SER A 18 -15.19 22.12 2.75
N PRO A 19 -16.07 21.17 2.37
CA PRO A 19 -15.63 20.05 1.57
C PRO A 19 -14.95 20.62 0.34
N TRP A 20 -13.67 20.30 0.18
CA TRP A 20 -12.87 20.76 -0.97
C TRP A 20 -13.59 20.42 -2.27
N PRO A 21 -13.51 21.27 -3.31
CA PRO A 21 -14.17 21.00 -4.57
C PRO A 21 -13.80 19.58 -5.04
N ARG A 22 -14.80 18.74 -5.34
CA ARG A 22 -14.57 17.36 -5.82
C ARG A 22 -13.62 17.32 -7.02
N ASP A 23 -13.60 18.40 -7.80
CA ASP A 23 -12.74 18.60 -8.96
C ASP A 23 -11.25 18.61 -8.60
N THR A 24 -10.85 19.11 -7.43
CA THR A 24 -9.44 19.05 -6.99
C THR A 24 -9.05 17.64 -6.59
N CYS A 25 -9.93 16.88 -5.93
CA CYS A 25 -9.61 15.51 -5.54
C CYS A 25 -9.49 14.57 -6.74
N LYS A 26 -10.40 14.69 -7.72
CA LYS A 26 -10.34 13.91 -8.97
C LYS A 26 -9.06 14.22 -9.74
N SER A 27 -8.74 15.50 -9.91
CA SER A 27 -7.52 15.95 -10.60
C SER A 27 -6.25 15.45 -9.91
N GLU A 28 -6.18 15.50 -8.57
CA GLU A 28 -5.03 14.98 -7.82
C GLU A 28 -4.84 13.47 -8.00
N ILE A 29 -5.92 12.69 -8.00
CA ILE A 29 -5.87 11.23 -8.25
C ILE A 29 -5.44 10.95 -9.69
N GLU A 30 -6.00 11.66 -10.67
CA GLU A 30 -5.63 11.51 -12.09
C GLU A 30 -4.15 11.83 -12.32
N LYS A 31 -3.64 12.91 -11.70
CA LYS A 31 -2.23 13.28 -11.72
C LYS A 31 -1.35 12.21 -11.09
N SER A 32 -1.75 11.62 -9.96
CA SER A 32 -1.03 10.50 -9.34
C SER A 32 -0.89 9.30 -10.29
N ASN A 33 -1.99 8.93 -10.96
CA ASN A 33 -2.00 7.85 -11.95
C ASN A 33 -1.18 8.17 -13.21
N GLU A 34 -1.16 9.42 -13.66
CA GLU A 34 -0.31 9.87 -14.76
C GLU A 34 1.17 9.78 -14.38
N CYS A 35 1.55 10.28 -13.21
CA CYS A 35 2.92 10.21 -12.70
C CYS A 35 3.38 8.76 -12.53
N LEU A 36 2.52 7.86 -12.02
CA LEU A 36 2.83 6.44 -11.95
C LEU A 36 3.13 5.87 -13.33
N ARG A 37 2.25 6.05 -14.31
CA ARG A 37 2.45 5.56 -15.69
C ARG A 37 3.70 6.13 -16.38
N LYS A 38 4.06 7.38 -16.05
CA LYS A 38 5.26 8.03 -16.61
C LYS A 38 6.56 7.41 -16.14
N TYR A 39 6.63 7.03 -14.86
CA TYR A 39 7.84 6.51 -14.23
C TYR A 39 7.84 4.99 -14.10
N ASP A 40 6.71 4.35 -14.33
CA ASP A 40 6.63 2.91 -14.40
C ASP A 40 7.36 2.39 -15.65
N HIS A 41 8.51 1.77 -15.43
CA HIS A 41 9.32 1.14 -16.46
C HIS A 41 9.03 -0.35 -16.64
N GLY A 42 7.87 -0.82 -16.16
CA GLY A 42 7.45 -2.20 -16.31
C GLY A 42 8.35 -3.17 -15.56
N ALA A 43 8.64 -2.84 -14.29
CA ALA A 43 9.35 -3.73 -13.36
C ALA A 43 8.48 -4.96 -13.03
N ARG A 44 8.24 -5.80 -14.04
CA ARG A 44 7.43 -7.00 -13.90
C ARG A 44 8.23 -8.09 -13.18
N LEU A 45 7.59 -8.56 -12.11
CA LEU A 45 7.54 -9.94 -11.61
C LEU A 45 8.79 -10.57 -11.00
N TRP A 46 9.99 -10.00 -11.13
CA TRP A 46 11.18 -10.58 -10.51
C TRP A 46 11.89 -9.60 -9.59
N TRP A 47 11.19 -9.23 -8.52
CA TRP A 47 11.75 -8.36 -7.49
C TRP A 47 13.01 -8.93 -6.83
N TRP A 48 13.32 -10.20 -7.04
CA TRP A 48 14.50 -10.89 -6.54
C TRP A 48 15.65 -10.99 -7.57
N GLU A 49 15.59 -10.32 -8.72
CA GLU A 49 16.68 -10.28 -9.71
C GLU A 49 17.68 -9.15 -9.47
N ASP A 50 18.97 -9.36 -9.80
CA ASP A 50 20.04 -8.38 -9.58
C ASP A 50 19.71 -6.97 -10.07
N LYS A 51 19.06 -6.86 -11.24
CA LYS A 51 18.73 -5.56 -11.86
C LYS A 51 17.39 -4.96 -11.40
N PHE A 52 16.77 -5.52 -10.36
CA PHE A 52 15.47 -5.05 -9.91
C PHE A 52 15.50 -3.57 -9.50
N LEU A 53 16.46 -3.16 -8.67
CA LEU A 53 16.55 -1.78 -8.19
C LEU A 53 16.82 -0.77 -9.33
N GLU A 54 17.54 -1.18 -10.38
CA GLU A 54 17.80 -0.35 -11.56
C GLU A 54 16.52 -0.10 -12.38
N LYS A 55 15.59 -1.06 -12.37
CA LYS A 55 14.31 -1.00 -13.06
C LYS A 55 13.19 -0.42 -12.21
N LEU A 56 13.40 -0.31 -10.90
CA LEU A 56 12.42 0.22 -9.97
C LEU A 56 12.22 1.72 -10.24
N PHE A 57 10.96 2.15 -10.29
CA PHE A 57 10.64 3.54 -10.66
C PHE A 57 11.29 4.55 -9.70
N PRO A 58 11.77 5.71 -10.17
CA PRO A 58 12.45 6.69 -9.33
C PRO A 58 11.48 7.42 -8.37
N LEU A 59 11.44 7.01 -7.10
CA LEU A 59 10.49 7.55 -6.11
C LEU A 59 10.53 9.09 -5.97
N GLN A 60 11.72 9.69 -5.97
CA GLN A 60 11.84 11.15 -5.83
C GLN A 60 11.27 11.89 -7.03
N SER A 61 11.53 11.39 -8.24
CA SER A 61 10.94 11.94 -9.47
C SER A 61 9.42 11.81 -9.48
N TRP A 62 8.90 10.67 -8.98
CA TRP A 62 7.47 10.49 -8.81
C TRP A 62 6.89 11.48 -7.78
N LYS A 63 7.52 11.66 -6.61
CA LYS A 63 7.09 12.64 -5.58
C LYS A 63 7.03 14.06 -6.12
N LEU A 64 8.04 14.47 -6.88
CA LEU A 64 8.08 15.78 -7.54
C LEU A 64 6.96 15.93 -8.58
N CYS A 65 6.65 14.86 -9.32
CA CYS A 65 5.58 14.86 -10.30
C CYS A 65 4.21 15.02 -9.63
N VAL A 66 3.88 14.21 -8.62
CA VAL A 66 2.57 14.27 -7.95
C VAL A 66 2.40 15.56 -7.16
N GLY A 67 3.45 16.02 -6.48
CA GLY A 67 3.40 17.16 -5.56
C GLY A 67 2.66 16.85 -4.26
N GLU A 68 2.42 17.87 -3.45
CA GLU A 68 1.66 17.74 -2.21
C GLU A 68 0.16 17.57 -2.50
N ALA A 69 -0.41 16.44 -2.07
CA ALA A 69 -1.83 16.17 -2.20
C ALA A 69 -2.62 16.88 -1.10
N ARG A 70 -3.75 17.51 -1.46
CA ARG A 70 -4.62 18.21 -0.51
C ARG A 70 -5.81 17.35 -0.12
N CYS A 71 -6.36 16.60 -1.07
CA CYS A 71 -7.45 15.66 -0.82
C CYS A 71 -6.97 14.44 -0.03
N GLU A 72 -7.74 14.03 0.98
CA GLU A 72 -7.41 12.87 1.83
C GLU A 72 -7.24 11.57 1.03
N LYS A 73 -8.11 11.35 0.04
CA LYS A 73 -8.02 10.16 -0.81
C LYS A 73 -6.74 10.14 -1.66
N ALA A 74 -6.30 11.30 -2.16
CA ALA A 74 -5.06 11.42 -2.91
C ALA A 74 -3.84 11.27 -1.97
N LYS A 75 -3.91 11.79 -0.74
CA LYS A 75 -2.89 11.56 0.29
C LYS A 75 -2.72 10.08 0.60
N GLN A 76 -3.83 9.36 0.82
CA GLN A 76 -3.81 7.92 1.08
C GLN A 76 -3.23 7.14 -0.09
N LEU A 77 -3.59 7.47 -1.34
CA LEU A 77 -3.01 6.85 -2.53
C LEU A 77 -1.50 7.09 -2.62
N ASN A 78 -1.06 8.33 -2.35
CA ASN A 78 0.35 8.66 -2.39
C ASN A 78 1.13 7.97 -1.25
N GLU A 79 0.56 7.90 -0.04
CA GLU A 79 1.11 7.15 1.09
C GLU A 79 1.28 5.67 0.72
N LEU A 80 0.23 5.08 0.14
CA LEU A 80 0.22 3.68 -0.32
C LEU A 80 1.33 3.43 -1.35
N THR A 81 1.52 4.30 -2.34
CA THR A 81 2.62 4.20 -3.31
C THR A 81 3.99 4.24 -2.63
N VAL A 82 4.19 5.12 -1.64
CA VAL A 82 5.45 5.23 -0.90
C VAL A 82 5.72 3.98 -0.06
N ILE A 83 4.71 3.47 0.65
CA ILE A 83 4.81 2.23 1.44
C ILE A 83 5.20 1.06 0.53
N ARG A 84 4.54 0.92 -0.62
CA ARG A 84 4.83 -0.15 -1.60
C ARG A 84 6.25 -0.06 -2.13
N TYR A 85 6.70 1.12 -2.54
CA TYR A 85 8.08 1.33 -2.98
C TYR A 85 9.09 0.92 -1.91
N ASN A 86 8.94 1.44 -0.69
CA ASN A 86 9.87 1.15 0.41
C ASN A 86 9.86 -0.33 0.78
N THR A 87 8.69 -0.97 0.74
CA THR A 87 8.55 -2.41 0.97
C THR A 87 9.33 -3.18 -0.08
N LEU A 88 9.18 -2.86 -1.37
CA LEU A 88 9.93 -3.53 -2.45
C LEU A 88 11.44 -3.40 -2.31
N VAL A 89 11.94 -2.20 -2.00
CA VAL A 89 13.38 -1.96 -1.75
C VAL A 89 13.85 -2.79 -0.55
N TYR A 90 13.09 -2.80 0.54
CA TYR A 90 13.44 -3.56 1.73
C TYR A 90 13.42 -5.07 1.46
N LEU A 91 12.45 -5.56 0.70
CA LEU A 91 12.36 -6.96 0.29
C LEU A 91 13.57 -7.38 -0.53
N TYR A 92 13.93 -6.61 -1.54
CA TYR A 92 15.12 -6.88 -2.35
C TYR A 92 16.40 -6.95 -1.51
N ASN A 93 16.60 -5.98 -0.61
CA ASN A 93 17.83 -5.88 0.17
C ASN A 93 17.95 -6.96 1.25
N ASN A 94 16.83 -7.39 1.85
CA ASN A 94 16.85 -8.26 3.03
C ASN A 94 16.36 -9.68 2.77
N PHE A 95 15.45 -9.91 1.82
CA PHE A 95 14.74 -11.20 1.68
C PHE A 95 15.02 -11.94 0.39
N ARG A 96 15.81 -11.37 -0.52
CA ARG A 96 16.05 -11.97 -1.84
C ARG A 96 16.51 -13.43 -1.76
N LEU A 97 17.33 -13.79 -0.77
CA LEU A 97 17.79 -15.17 -0.57
C LEU A 97 16.71 -16.08 0.04
N CYS A 98 16.07 -15.63 1.12
CA CYS A 98 15.04 -16.39 1.84
C CYS A 98 13.75 -16.57 1.02
N TRP A 99 13.29 -15.53 0.31
CA TRP A 99 11.99 -15.46 -0.37
C TRP A 99 12.06 -15.48 -1.90
N GLY A 100 13.24 -15.26 -2.49
CA GLY A 100 13.39 -15.23 -3.94
C GLY A 100 13.08 -16.58 -4.60
N ASN A 101 13.07 -16.56 -5.94
CA ASN A 101 12.81 -17.74 -6.77
C ASN A 101 11.46 -18.43 -6.47
N GLY A 102 10.40 -17.63 -6.30
CA GLY A 102 9.05 -18.16 -6.15
C GLY A 102 8.71 -18.72 -4.76
N ARG A 103 9.57 -18.52 -3.75
CA ARG A 103 9.36 -19.11 -2.41
C ARG A 103 8.27 -18.40 -1.62
N ILE A 104 8.22 -17.08 -1.66
CA ILE A 104 7.17 -16.34 -0.96
C ILE A 104 5.78 -16.72 -1.48
N GLU A 105 5.64 -17.00 -2.77
CA GLU A 105 4.39 -17.48 -3.39
C GLU A 105 4.01 -18.90 -2.90
N LYS A 106 4.98 -19.71 -2.48
CA LYS A 106 4.70 -21.01 -1.85
C LYS A 106 4.20 -20.83 -0.42
N PHE A 107 4.87 -20.00 0.38
CA PHE A 107 4.44 -19.67 1.73
C PHE A 107 3.03 -19.07 1.71
N ASP A 108 2.80 -18.15 0.78
CA ASP A 108 1.50 -17.53 0.56
C ASP A 108 0.40 -18.57 0.34
N LYS A 109 0.59 -19.50 -0.61
CA LYS A 109 -0.38 -20.58 -0.89
C LYS A 109 -0.66 -21.46 0.33
N ILE A 110 0.33 -21.71 1.17
CA ILE A 110 0.17 -22.51 2.40
C ILE A 110 -0.68 -21.73 3.40
N CYS A 111 -0.30 -20.49 3.68
CA CYS A 111 -0.95 -19.67 4.71
C CYS A 111 -2.35 -19.21 4.30
N HIS A 112 -2.63 -19.04 3.01
CA HIS A 112 -3.95 -18.69 2.51
C HIS A 112 -4.97 -19.83 2.52
N LYS A 113 -4.53 -21.07 2.24
CA LYS A 113 -5.43 -22.23 2.30
C LYS A 113 -6.11 -22.37 3.65
N LEU A 114 -5.50 -21.81 4.70
CA LEU A 114 -5.99 -21.86 6.06
C LEU A 114 -7.02 -20.76 6.38
N GLN A 115 -7.11 -19.67 5.59
CA GLN A 115 -7.82 -18.45 6.03
C GLN A 115 -8.49 -17.70 4.86
N SER A 116 -9.82 -17.82 4.74
CA SER A 116 -10.59 -17.33 3.59
C SER A 116 -11.07 -15.86 3.67
N LYS A 117 -11.01 -15.22 4.85
CA LYS A 117 -11.33 -13.80 5.07
C LYS A 117 -10.63 -13.28 6.33
N LEU A 118 -9.44 -12.72 6.18
CA LEU A 118 -8.76 -12.06 7.29
C LEU A 118 -9.01 -10.56 7.24
N HIS A 119 -9.21 -9.97 8.42
CA HIS A 119 -9.15 -8.53 8.57
C HIS A 119 -7.70 -8.05 8.37
N CYS A 120 -7.50 -6.80 7.95
CA CYS A 120 -6.14 -6.26 7.76
C CYS A 120 -5.26 -6.39 9.00
N ASP A 121 -5.87 -6.29 10.18
CA ASP A 121 -5.19 -6.32 11.48
C ASP A 121 -4.95 -7.73 12.00
N ASP A 122 -5.46 -8.76 11.31
CA ASP A 122 -5.28 -10.14 11.75
C ASP A 122 -3.85 -10.59 11.50
N ARG A 123 -3.12 -10.82 12.59
CA ARG A 123 -1.74 -11.27 12.55
C ARG A 123 -1.56 -12.73 12.17
N SER A 124 -2.63 -13.51 12.10
CA SER A 124 -2.55 -14.97 11.89
C SER A 124 -1.86 -15.34 10.57
N TYR A 125 -2.11 -14.59 9.50
CA TYR A 125 -1.41 -14.79 8.23
C TYR A 125 0.10 -14.55 8.37
N TYR A 126 0.48 -13.41 8.95
CA TYR A 126 1.89 -13.04 9.13
C TYR A 126 2.62 -14.01 10.08
N ASN A 127 1.93 -14.50 11.11
CA ASN A 127 2.45 -15.53 12.00
C ASN A 127 2.68 -16.86 11.26
N CYS A 128 1.78 -17.22 10.33
CA CYS A 128 1.96 -18.38 9.47
C CYS A 128 3.19 -18.22 8.55
N ILE A 129 3.35 -17.08 7.88
CA ILE A 129 4.53 -16.83 7.03
C ILE A 129 5.82 -16.93 7.84
N THR A 130 5.85 -16.33 9.04
CA THR A 130 6.99 -16.46 9.96
C THR A 130 7.31 -17.92 10.30
N THR A 131 6.27 -18.71 10.56
CA THR A 131 6.41 -20.14 10.85
C THR A 131 6.98 -20.91 9.65
N GLU A 132 6.55 -20.59 8.44
CA GLU A 132 7.07 -21.22 7.21
C GLU A 132 8.51 -20.79 6.91
N MET A 133 8.86 -19.53 7.19
CA MET A 133 10.25 -19.06 7.11
C MET A 133 11.15 -19.82 8.07
N MET A 134 10.75 -20.00 9.33
CA MET A 134 11.53 -20.74 10.33
C MET A 134 11.77 -22.21 9.96
N LYS A 135 10.89 -22.81 9.15
CA LYS A 135 11.06 -24.18 8.64
C LYS A 135 11.96 -24.26 7.40
N ASN A 136 12.26 -23.13 6.76
CA ASN A 136 13.00 -23.10 5.50
C ASN A 136 14.50 -22.90 5.74
N GLU A 137 15.32 -23.83 5.27
CA GLU A 137 16.78 -23.79 5.46
C GLU A 137 17.46 -22.55 4.85
N SER A 138 16.82 -21.88 3.89
CA SER A 138 17.37 -20.65 3.30
C SER A 138 16.98 -19.37 4.02
N CYS A 139 16.21 -19.47 5.10
CA CYS A 139 15.82 -18.35 5.93
C CYS A 139 16.53 -18.45 7.28
N SER A 140 17.19 -17.37 7.65
CA SER A 140 17.83 -17.19 8.95
C SER A 140 16.87 -16.60 9.98
N ALA A 141 17.26 -16.61 11.25
CA ALA A 141 16.54 -15.88 12.29
C ALA A 141 16.49 -14.36 12.01
N LEU A 142 17.54 -13.81 11.40
CA LEU A 142 17.58 -12.40 11.00
C LEU A 142 16.54 -12.07 9.92
N ASP A 143 16.30 -12.98 8.98
CA ASP A 143 15.24 -12.81 7.98
C ASP A 143 13.87 -12.77 8.67
N VAL A 144 13.64 -13.65 9.64
CA VAL A 144 12.40 -13.67 10.42
C VAL A 144 12.19 -12.37 11.20
N ASP A 145 13.22 -11.87 11.87
CA ASP A 145 13.16 -10.60 12.61
C ASP A 145 12.89 -9.41 11.67
N ALA A 146 13.58 -9.39 10.52
CA ALA A 146 13.35 -8.39 9.49
C ALA A 146 11.89 -8.44 8.98
N TYR A 147 11.27 -9.62 8.94
CA TYR A 147 9.90 -9.75 8.43
C TYR A 147 8.90 -9.24 9.45
N ASN A 148 9.11 -9.60 10.72
CA ASN A 148 8.31 -9.10 11.83
C ASN A 148 8.37 -7.56 11.91
N PHE A 149 9.50 -6.95 11.56
CA PHE A 149 9.63 -5.49 11.45
C PHE A 149 8.78 -4.91 10.30
N LEU A 150 8.59 -5.65 9.20
CA LEU A 150 7.74 -5.22 8.09
C LEU A 150 6.24 -5.35 8.37
N VAL A 151 5.81 -6.30 9.21
CA VAL A 151 4.38 -6.60 9.44
C VAL A 151 3.52 -5.35 9.69
N PRO A 152 3.91 -4.37 10.53
CA PRO A 152 3.13 -3.15 10.71
C PRO A 152 2.90 -2.35 9.41
N LEU A 153 3.90 -2.28 8.52
CA LEU A 153 3.78 -1.62 7.22
C LEU A 153 2.86 -2.40 6.28
N LEU A 154 2.91 -3.73 6.32
CA LEU A 154 2.03 -4.60 5.53
C LEU A 154 0.57 -4.47 5.98
N ILE A 155 0.33 -4.36 7.29
CA ILE A 155 -1.00 -4.09 7.84
C ILE A 155 -1.49 -2.72 7.36
N ARG A 156 -0.63 -1.69 7.42
CA ARG A 156 -0.97 -0.35 6.94
C ARG A 156 -1.27 -0.31 5.45
N ASP A 157 -0.50 -0.99 4.61
CA ASP A 157 -0.76 -1.14 3.17
C ASP A 157 -2.17 -1.72 2.94
N CYS A 158 -2.55 -2.76 3.66
CA CYS A 158 -3.90 -3.31 3.59
C CYS A 158 -4.98 -2.31 3.97
N GLN A 159 -4.82 -1.62 5.10
CA GLN A 159 -5.82 -0.68 5.61
C GLN A 159 -6.06 0.49 4.64
N LEU A 160 -5.02 0.89 3.89
CA LEU A 160 -5.08 1.96 2.92
C LEU A 160 -5.62 1.51 1.55
N ASP A 161 -5.68 0.20 1.27
CA ASP A 161 -6.10 -0.29 -0.03
C ASP A 161 -7.63 -0.18 -0.22
N PRO A 162 -8.11 0.69 -1.13
CA PRO A 162 -9.53 0.91 -1.35
C PRO A 162 -10.27 -0.32 -1.93
N LEU A 163 -9.56 -1.35 -2.43
CA LEU A 163 -10.16 -2.61 -2.87
C LEU A 163 -10.66 -3.48 -1.70
N GLN A 164 -10.23 -3.20 -0.47
CA GLN A 164 -10.71 -3.91 0.72
C GLN A 164 -11.88 -3.19 1.42
N GLY A 165 -11.95 -1.86 1.31
CA GLY A 165 -13.03 -1.03 1.88
C GLY A 165 -14.41 -1.19 1.21
N ARG A 166 -14.52 -1.84 0.04
CA ARG A 166 -15.81 -2.12 -0.63
C ARG A 166 -16.61 -3.28 -0.02
N ARG A 167 -16.08 -4.00 0.96
CA ARG A 167 -16.78 -5.18 1.53
C ARG A 167 -17.58 -4.90 2.79
N THR A 168 -17.46 -3.72 3.40
CA THR A 168 -18.07 -3.49 4.71
C THR A 168 -19.36 -2.67 4.70
N ASN A 169 -19.73 -1.96 3.64
CA ASN A 169 -21.02 -1.26 3.62
C ASN A 169 -21.65 -1.21 2.21
N GLU A 170 -22.95 -1.51 2.17
CA GLU A 170 -23.90 -1.40 1.05
C GLU A 170 -23.82 -2.50 -0.03
N VAL A 171 -24.72 -3.48 0.13
CA VAL A 171 -25.26 -4.28 -0.97
C VAL A 171 -26.40 -3.47 -1.60
N PRO A 172 -26.30 -3.02 -2.86
CA PRO A 172 -27.48 -2.89 -3.70
C PRO A 172 -27.72 -4.27 -4.33
N GLU A 173 -28.86 -4.87 -3.99
CA GLU A 173 -29.49 -5.85 -4.86
C GLU A 173 -29.78 -5.14 -6.19
N ASP A 174 -28.99 -5.40 -7.22
CA ASP A 174 -29.60 -5.56 -8.53
C ASP A 174 -28.82 -6.54 -9.40
N GLY A 175 -29.61 -7.33 -10.11
CA GLY A 175 -29.21 -8.56 -10.75
C GLY A 175 -28.37 -8.39 -12.01
N ASP A 176 -27.71 -9.50 -12.32
CA ASP A 176 -27.28 -9.90 -13.64
C ASP A 176 -26.09 -9.15 -14.27
N LYS A 177 -24.90 -9.58 -13.83
CA LYS A 177 -23.84 -10.07 -14.73
C LYS A 177 -22.79 -10.81 -13.90
N LYS A 178 -22.72 -12.14 -14.06
CA LYS A 178 -21.62 -12.98 -13.58
C LYS A 178 -20.28 -12.44 -14.12
N THR A 179 -19.60 -11.65 -13.31
CA THR A 179 -18.13 -11.56 -13.36
C THR A 179 -17.63 -12.16 -12.06
N GLU A 180 -17.19 -13.40 -12.16
CA GLU A 180 -16.58 -14.19 -11.10
C GLU A 180 -15.24 -13.55 -10.72
N THR A 181 -15.30 -12.41 -10.03
CA THR A 181 -14.11 -11.69 -9.53
C THR A 181 -13.78 -12.28 -8.16
N SER A 182 -13.07 -13.39 -8.25
CA SER A 182 -12.65 -14.33 -7.22
C SER A 182 -11.96 -13.72 -5.98
N LYS A 183 -12.54 -14.02 -4.81
CA LYS A 183 -11.98 -14.46 -3.50
C LYS A 183 -10.62 -13.96 -2.92
N ASN A 184 -9.74 -13.23 -3.60
CA ASN A 184 -8.32 -13.17 -3.17
C ASN A 184 -7.75 -11.79 -2.78
N ALA A 185 -8.55 -10.80 -2.40
CA ALA A 185 -8.15 -9.38 -2.41
C ALA A 185 -6.95 -8.95 -1.52
N PHE A 186 -6.61 -9.63 -0.42
CA PHE A 186 -5.53 -9.18 0.46
C PHE A 186 -4.13 -9.39 -0.14
N ILE A 187 -3.92 -10.51 -0.83
CA ILE A 187 -2.62 -10.89 -1.40
C ILE A 187 -2.66 -11.02 -2.91
N ALA A 188 -3.86 -11.04 -3.49
CA ALA A 188 -4.01 -10.39 -4.78
C ALA A 188 -3.60 -8.91 -4.69
N SER A 189 -3.52 -8.25 -3.52
CA SER A 189 -2.88 -6.93 -3.44
C SER A 189 -1.36 -7.04 -3.23
N PHE A 190 -0.80 -7.87 -2.33
CA PHE A 190 0.67 -7.96 -2.21
C PHE A 190 1.37 -8.70 -3.38
N LEU A 191 0.74 -9.74 -3.93
CA LEU A 191 1.14 -10.45 -5.15
C LEU A 191 0.52 -9.89 -6.44
N ASN A 192 -0.59 -9.13 -6.42
CA ASN A 192 -0.90 -8.22 -7.55
C ASN A 192 -0.42 -6.78 -7.42
N ILE A 193 0.32 -6.40 -6.38
CA ILE A 193 1.28 -5.30 -6.44
C ILE A 193 2.32 -5.69 -7.50
N PHE A 194 2.64 -6.99 -7.65
CA PHE A 194 3.44 -7.53 -8.75
C PHE A 194 2.68 -7.79 -10.08
N ARG A 195 1.34 -7.64 -10.13
CA ARG A 195 0.49 -7.99 -11.29
C ARG A 195 -0.50 -6.92 -11.77
N THR A 196 -0.71 -5.84 -11.02
CA THR A 196 -1.77 -4.82 -11.24
C THR A 196 -1.28 -3.41 -10.94
N ILE A 197 -0.08 -3.23 -10.36
CA ILE A 197 0.65 -1.95 -10.38
C ILE A 197 1.65 -1.90 -11.56
N PHE A 198 1.73 -2.97 -12.36
CA PHE A 198 2.62 -3.18 -13.51
C PHE A 198 1.97 -4.09 -14.59
#